data_AF-A0A2T2VFK7-F1
#
_entry.id   AF-A0A2T2VFK7-F1
#
_cell.length_a   1.000
_cell.length_b   1.000
_cell.length_c   1.000
_cell.angle_alpha   90.00
_cell.angle_beta   90.00
_cell.angle_gamma   90.00
#
_symmetry.space_group_name_H-M   'P 1'
#
loop_
_entity.id
_entity.type
_entity.pdbx_description
1 polymer ?
#
loop_
_entity_poly.entity_id
_entity_poly.type
_entity_poly.pdbx_seq_one_letter_code
_entity_poly.pdbx_strand_id
1 'polypeptide(L)'
;MDSEENNLMTSRQRIEFYQQRAKNFDAQQQKLQRKIRIMGWVRLVCFLVGAGLVYYAFTWQPVWSVVPLVLFGGCFIYLVNLDKQWQSQKARLATLVLINEQEAKALAGDYSQFHNGLHFLDPQHAYANDLDTFGDGSIFQYLNRTSSPQGRQVLANWLTAPSKDIDTIERRQNAVSELSEKTDFLQDFRTAGHGLEESEKEQEGLEEWLNQESRYSRSTFYRILLIAMPVLTISMIIIT
;
A
#
# COMPACT_ATOMS: atom_id res chain seq x y z
N MET A 1 28.40 -8.62 -32.57
CA MET A 1 28.48 -9.80 -31.69
C MET A 1 28.78 -9.36 -30.27
N ASP A 2 29.83 -8.57 -30.06
CA ASP A 2 30.23 -8.07 -28.73
C ASP A 2 29.20 -7.15 -28.01
N SER A 3 28.43 -6.33 -28.74
CA SER A 3 27.44 -5.41 -28.13
C SER A 3 26.17 -6.11 -27.63
N GLU A 4 25.73 -7.15 -28.34
CA GLU A 4 24.54 -7.94 -27.99
C GLU A 4 24.85 -8.86 -26.81
N GLU A 5 26.05 -9.46 -26.79
CA GLU A 5 26.52 -10.27 -25.68
C GLU A 5 26.71 -9.44 -24.40
N ASN A 6 27.23 -8.21 -24.52
CA ASN A 6 27.39 -7.30 -23.38
C ASN A 6 26.03 -6.81 -22.83
N ASN A 7 25.05 -6.55 -23.70
CA ASN A 7 23.68 -6.23 -23.30
C ASN A 7 22.99 -7.41 -22.61
N LEU A 8 23.19 -8.63 -23.11
CA LEU A 8 22.65 -9.85 -22.50
C LEU A 8 23.29 -10.12 -21.12
N MET A 9 24.60 -9.93 -20.99
CA MET A 9 25.29 -10.05 -19.69
C MET A 9 24.78 -9.01 -18.69
N THR A 10 24.61 -7.76 -19.12
CA THR A 10 24.08 -6.67 -18.26
C THR A 10 22.63 -6.96 -17.83
N SER A 11 21.79 -7.47 -18.73
CA SER A 11 20.41 -7.83 -18.40
C SER A 11 20.33 -9.01 -17.44
N ARG A 12 21.17 -10.05 -17.60
CA ARG A 12 21.26 -11.17 -16.64
C ARG A 12 21.66 -10.70 -15.25
N GLN A 13 22.68 -9.83 -15.15
CA GLN A 13 23.11 -9.26 -13.88
C GLN A 13 21.98 -8.48 -13.18
N ARG A 14 21.19 -7.70 -13.93
CA ARG A 14 20.04 -6.98 -13.37
C ARG A 14 18.92 -7.92 -12.91
N ILE A 15 18.64 -8.98 -13.66
CA ILE A 15 17.66 -10.00 -13.28
C ILE A 15 18.09 -10.67 -11.96
N GLU A 16 19.35 -11.09 -11.86
CA GLU A 16 19.90 -11.68 -10.64
C GLU A 16 19.83 -10.73 -9.45
N PHE A 17 20.12 -9.44 -9.67
CA PHE A 17 19.97 -8.40 -8.64
C PHE A 17 18.54 -8.34 -8.07
N TYR A 18 17.52 -8.26 -8.92
CA TYR A 18 16.12 -8.22 -8.49
C TYR A 18 15.69 -9.54 -7.82
N GLN A 19 16.09 -10.69 -8.36
CA GLN A 19 15.80 -11.99 -7.75
C GLN A 19 16.43 -12.15 -6.37
N GLN A 20 17.68 -11.70 -6.18
CA GLN A 20 18.34 -11.74 -4.89
C GLN A 20 17.66 -10.82 -3.87
N ARG A 21 17.22 -9.64 -4.30
CA ARG A 21 16.45 -8.72 -3.45
C ARG A 21 15.09 -9.31 -3.05
N ALA A 22 14.36 -9.92 -3.99
CA ALA A 22 13.11 -10.62 -3.69
C ALA A 22 13.32 -11.70 -2.61
N LYS A 23 14.34 -12.55 -2.76
CA LYS A 23 14.71 -13.57 -1.75
C LYS A 23 15.05 -12.95 -0.39
N ASN A 24 15.80 -11.85 -0.38
CA ASN A 24 16.18 -11.16 0.86
C ASN A 24 14.96 -10.58 1.59
N PHE A 25 14.02 -9.99 0.87
CA PHE A 25 12.78 -9.45 1.46
C PHE A 25 11.82 -10.56 1.91
N ASP A 26 11.71 -11.66 1.15
CA ASP A 26 10.94 -12.84 1.55
C ASP A 26 11.49 -13.45 2.85
N ALA A 27 12.81 -13.60 2.97
CA ALA A 27 13.44 -14.07 4.21
C ALA A 27 13.15 -13.15 5.42
N GLN A 28 13.10 -11.83 5.21
CA GLN A 28 12.70 -10.87 6.25
C GLN A 28 11.21 -11.00 6.60
N GLN A 29 10.35 -11.18 5.59
CA GLN A 29 8.92 -11.37 5.76
C GLN A 29 8.62 -12.63 6.58
N GLN A 30 9.31 -13.74 6.29
CA GLN A 30 9.18 -15.00 7.03
C GLN A 30 9.61 -14.86 8.49
N LYS A 31 10.70 -14.13 8.77
CA LYS A 31 11.13 -13.83 10.15
C LYS A 31 10.06 -13.03 10.90
N LEU A 32 9.48 -12.04 10.25
CA LEU A 32 8.42 -11.20 10.83
C LEU A 32 7.12 -12.00 11.04
N GLN A 33 6.77 -12.89 10.12
CA GLN A 33 5.60 -13.76 10.25
C GLN A 33 5.69 -14.69 11.47
N ARG A 34 6.90 -15.17 11.82
CA ARG A 34 7.10 -15.93 13.06
C ARG A 34 6.79 -15.08 14.30
N LYS A 35 7.24 -13.82 14.33
CA LYS A 35 6.96 -12.88 15.43
C LYS A 35 5.46 -12.60 15.57
N ILE A 36 4.77 -12.35 14.45
CA ILE A 36 3.32 -12.15 14.42
C ILE A 36 2.57 -13.38 14.95
N ARG A 37 3.00 -14.59 14.57
CA ARG A 37 2.39 -15.83 15.08
C ARG A 37 2.52 -15.97 16.60
N ILE A 38 3.70 -15.67 17.14
CA ILE A 38 3.93 -15.68 18.59
C ILE A 38 3.07 -14.60 19.28
N MET A 39 2.92 -13.42 18.67
CA MET A 39 2.06 -12.34 19.20
C MET A 39 0.59 -12.75 19.33
N GLY A 40 0.10 -13.62 18.44
CA GLY A 40 -1.23 -14.24 18.59
C GLY A 40 -1.39 -14.98 19.92
N TRP A 41 -0.42 -15.85 20.25
CA TRP A 41 -0.39 -16.59 21.52
C TRP A 41 -0.19 -15.66 22.73
N VAL A 42 0.70 -14.68 22.62
CA VAL A 42 0.94 -13.70 23.70
C VAL A 42 -0.34 -12.93 24.05
N ARG A 43 -1.12 -12.50 23.04
CA ARG A 43 -2.43 -11.85 23.27
C ARG A 43 -3.43 -12.76 23.96
N LEU A 44 -3.49 -14.03 23.58
CA LEU A 44 -4.39 -15.01 24.22
C LEU A 44 -4.03 -15.20 25.70
N VAL A 45 -2.75 -15.44 25.99
CA VAL A 45 -2.27 -15.60 27.38
C VAL A 45 -2.50 -14.32 28.18
N CYS A 46 -2.20 -13.15 27.60
CA CYS A 46 -2.45 -11.86 28.23
C CYS A 46 -3.93 -11.68 28.59
N PHE A 47 -4.85 -12.02 27.67
CA PHE A 47 -6.29 -11.97 27.91
C PHE A 47 -6.73 -12.90 29.04
N LEU A 48 -6.28 -14.16 29.04
CA LEU A 48 -6.62 -15.13 30.07
C LEU A 48 -6.11 -14.72 31.46
N VAL A 49 -4.85 -14.27 31.54
CA VAL A 49 -4.24 -13.80 32.80
C VAL A 49 -4.92 -12.52 33.27
N GLY A 50 -5.17 -11.56 32.38
CA GLY A 50 -5.85 -10.31 32.69
C GLY A 50 -7.27 -10.51 33.20
N ALA A 51 -8.05 -11.37 32.54
CA ALA A 51 -9.40 -11.73 32.98
C ALA A 51 -9.39 -12.39 34.36
N GLY A 52 -8.44 -13.32 34.60
CA GLY A 52 -8.26 -13.97 35.90
C GLY A 52 -7.90 -12.98 37.02
N LEU A 53 -6.99 -12.03 36.75
CA LEU A 53 -6.60 -10.99 37.70
C LEU A 53 -7.74 -10.03 38.03
N VAL A 54 -8.51 -9.62 37.02
CA VAL A 54 -9.69 -8.76 37.23
C VAL A 54 -10.75 -9.49 38.05
N TYR A 55 -11.03 -10.76 37.73
CA TYR A 55 -11.97 -11.60 38.50
C TYR A 55 -11.54 -11.78 39.96
N TYR A 56 -10.26 -12.08 40.20
CA TYR A 56 -9.73 -12.22 41.55
C TYR A 56 -9.79 -10.89 42.33
N ALA A 57 -9.44 -9.77 41.70
CA ALA A 57 -9.50 -8.45 42.30
C ALA A 57 -10.93 -8.05 42.69
N PHE A 58 -11.92 -8.41 41.86
CA PHE A 58 -13.34 -8.15 42.13
C PHE A 58 -13.86 -8.94 43.34
N THR A 59 -13.30 -10.12 43.60
CA THR A 59 -13.71 -10.98 44.73
C THR A 59 -13.23 -10.43 46.09
N TRP A 60 -12.12 -9.68 46.13
CA TRP A 60 -11.58 -9.10 47.37
C TRP A 60 -12.19 -7.73 47.72
N GLN A 61 -12.09 -6.74 46.82
CA GLN A 61 -12.56 -5.36 47.04
C GLN A 61 -12.82 -4.65 45.67
N PRO A 62 -14.06 -4.23 45.34
CA PRO A 62 -14.40 -3.69 44.01
C PRO A 62 -13.78 -2.32 43.69
N VAL A 63 -13.37 -1.53 44.69
CA VAL A 63 -12.72 -0.23 44.45
C VAL A 63 -11.27 -0.40 43.95
N TRP A 64 -10.60 -1.49 44.34
CA TRP A 64 -9.21 -1.73 43.98
C TRP A 64 -9.05 -2.43 42.63
N SER A 65 -10.14 -2.95 42.03
CA SER A 65 -10.11 -3.60 40.71
C SER A 65 -9.93 -2.63 39.53
N VAL A 66 -10.09 -1.32 39.75
CA VAL A 66 -9.87 -0.31 38.69
C VAL A 66 -8.41 -0.27 38.23
N VAL A 67 -7.45 -0.38 39.15
CA VAL A 67 -6.01 -0.35 38.83
C VAL A 67 -5.58 -1.49 37.90
N PRO A 68 -5.84 -2.79 38.22
CA PRO A 68 -5.49 -3.89 37.32
C PRO A 68 -6.27 -3.85 36.01
N LEU A 69 -7.52 -3.34 36.01
CA LEU A 69 -8.30 -3.17 34.78
C LEU A 69 -7.64 -2.15 33.83
N VAL A 70 -7.22 -0.99 34.34
CA VAL A 70 -6.53 0.03 33.54
C VAL A 70 -5.18 -0.47 33.04
N LEU A 71 -4.39 -1.15 33.88
CA LEU A 71 -3.11 -1.75 33.48
C LEU A 71 -3.29 -2.83 32.41
N PHE A 72 -4.30 -3.70 32.57
CA PHE A 72 -4.65 -4.71 31.58
C PHE A 72 -5.07 -4.07 30.25
N GLY A 73 -5.97 -3.08 30.29
CA GLY A 73 -6.41 -2.36 29.10
C GLY A 73 -5.26 -1.67 28.37
N GLY A 74 -4.39 -0.98 29.10
CA GLY A 74 -3.21 -0.32 28.53
C GLY A 74 -2.22 -1.32 27.90
N CYS A 75 -1.93 -2.42 28.60
CA CYS A 75 -1.09 -3.50 28.07
C CYS A 75 -1.69 -4.10 26.79
N PHE A 76 -2.99 -4.40 26.80
CA PHE A 76 -3.67 -4.98 25.65
C PHE A 76 -3.68 -4.05 24.43
N ILE A 77 -3.96 -2.76 24.62
CA ILE A 77 -3.90 -1.75 23.55
C ILE A 77 -2.48 -1.65 22.97
N TYR A 78 -1.46 -1.64 23.82
CA TYR A 78 -0.07 -1.63 23.40
C TYR A 78 0.27 -2.86 22.52
N LEU A 79 -0.13 -4.06 22.96
CA LEU A 79 0.05 -5.31 22.20
C LEU A 79 -0.66 -5.25 20.83
N VAL A 80 -1.89 -4.73 20.78
CA VAL A 80 -2.64 -4.58 19.53
C VAL A 80 -1.95 -3.62 18.57
N ASN A 81 -1.45 -2.49 19.06
CA ASN A 81 -0.73 -1.52 18.22
C ASN A 81 0.59 -2.09 17.69
N LEU A 82 1.31 -2.85 18.52
CA LEU A 82 2.54 -3.52 18.10
C LEU A 82 2.27 -4.57 17.00
N ASP A 83 1.20 -5.36 17.14
CA ASP A 83 0.78 -6.31 16.11
C ASP A 83 0.44 -5.59 14.80
N LYS A 84 -0.32 -4.50 14.85
CA LYS A 84 -0.63 -3.67 13.68
C LYS A 84 0.62 -3.18 12.96
N GLN A 85 1.62 -2.70 13.71
CA GLN A 85 2.90 -2.25 13.13
C GLN A 85 3.62 -3.40 12.42
N TRP A 86 3.67 -4.59 13.03
CA TRP A 86 4.31 -5.75 12.40
C TRP A 86 3.53 -6.24 11.17
N GLN A 87 2.21 -6.21 11.19
CA GLN A 87 1.39 -6.56 10.03
C GLN A 87 1.63 -5.57 8.87
N SER A 88 1.71 -4.26 9.16
CA SER A 88 2.04 -3.24 8.17
C SER A 88 3.44 -3.44 7.58
N GLN A 89 4.44 -3.72 8.42
CA GLN A 89 5.79 -4.06 7.96
C GLN A 89 5.81 -5.33 7.09
N LYS A 90 5.01 -6.35 7.44
CA LYS A 90 4.88 -7.57 6.63
C LYS A 90 4.25 -7.28 5.27
N ALA A 91 3.22 -6.42 5.22
CA ALA A 91 2.61 -5.98 3.98
C ALA A 91 3.60 -5.23 3.09
N ARG A 92 4.36 -4.28 3.65
CA ARG A 92 5.44 -3.58 2.94
C ARG A 92 6.47 -4.55 2.35
N LEU A 93 6.94 -5.52 3.13
CA LEU A 93 7.87 -6.54 2.65
C LEU A 93 7.27 -7.40 1.52
N ALA A 94 5.98 -7.77 1.62
CA ALA A 94 5.29 -8.51 0.57
C ALA A 94 5.26 -7.73 -0.75
N THR A 95 4.94 -6.44 -0.69
CA THR A 95 4.94 -5.55 -1.86
C THR A 95 6.33 -5.39 -2.44
N LEU A 96 7.37 -5.29 -1.62
CA LEU A 96 8.75 -5.26 -2.10
C LEU A 96 9.13 -6.55 -2.81
N VAL A 97 8.76 -7.73 -2.28
CA VAL A 97 8.96 -9.01 -2.98
C VAL A 97 8.28 -8.98 -4.35
N LEU A 98 6.99 -8.62 -4.39
CA LEU A 98 6.22 -8.52 -5.62
C LEU A 98 6.89 -7.60 -6.64
N ILE A 99 7.25 -6.37 -6.26
CA ILE A 99 7.90 -5.40 -7.16
C ILE A 99 9.19 -5.98 -7.76
N ASN A 100 10.03 -6.61 -6.94
CA ASN A 100 11.30 -7.17 -7.42
C ASN A 100 11.07 -8.37 -8.35
N GLU A 101 10.09 -9.24 -8.06
CA GLU A 101 9.69 -10.33 -8.96
C GLU A 101 9.13 -9.80 -10.28
N GLN A 102 8.31 -8.75 -10.22
CA GLN A 102 7.78 -8.07 -11.39
C GLN A 102 8.92 -7.52 -12.27
N GLU A 103 9.88 -6.78 -11.69
CA GLU A 103 11.02 -6.27 -12.47
C GLU A 103 11.88 -7.38 -13.09
N ALA A 104 12.10 -8.48 -12.36
CA ALA A 104 12.84 -9.62 -12.90
C ALA A 104 12.14 -10.23 -14.13
N LYS A 105 10.80 -10.37 -14.10
CA LYS A 105 10.01 -10.83 -15.25
C LYS A 105 10.01 -9.83 -16.40
N ALA A 106 9.90 -8.55 -16.08
CA ALA A 106 9.95 -7.46 -17.05
C ALA A 106 11.26 -7.49 -17.84
N LEU A 107 12.39 -7.61 -17.13
CA LEU A 107 13.71 -7.72 -17.77
C LEU A 107 13.88 -8.99 -18.60
N ALA A 108 13.08 -10.03 -18.35
CA ALA A 108 13.01 -11.24 -19.16
C ALA A 108 12.06 -11.13 -20.37
N GLY A 109 11.42 -9.96 -20.57
CA GLY A 109 10.51 -9.69 -21.67
C GLY A 109 9.03 -9.87 -21.35
N ASP A 110 8.67 -10.22 -20.12
CA ASP A 110 7.27 -10.39 -19.70
C ASP A 110 6.78 -9.16 -18.90
N TYR A 111 5.99 -8.32 -19.57
CA TYR A 111 5.40 -7.11 -18.99
C TYR A 111 3.89 -7.26 -18.68
N SER A 112 3.34 -8.48 -18.80
CA SER A 112 1.90 -8.74 -18.73
C SER A 112 1.25 -8.32 -17.40
N GLN A 113 2.03 -8.26 -16.33
CA GLN A 113 1.62 -7.80 -15.00
C GLN A 113 1.42 -6.28 -14.88
N PHE A 114 1.89 -5.48 -15.83
CA PHE A 114 1.71 -4.03 -15.81
C PHE A 114 0.48 -3.63 -16.62
N HIS A 115 -0.18 -2.56 -16.20
CA HIS A 115 -1.35 -2.03 -16.90
C HIS A 115 -0.96 -1.64 -18.34
N ASN A 116 -1.72 -2.14 -19.31
CA ASN A 116 -1.42 -2.01 -20.75
C ASN A 116 -1.87 -0.67 -21.37
N GLY A 117 -2.72 0.09 -20.67
CA GLY A 117 -3.12 1.44 -21.04
C GLY A 117 -4.12 1.49 -22.18
N LEU A 118 -4.78 0.37 -22.50
CA LEU A 118 -5.68 0.26 -23.65
C LEU A 118 -6.81 1.31 -23.64
N HIS A 119 -7.26 1.77 -22.47
CA HIS A 119 -8.29 2.81 -22.35
C HIS A 119 -7.83 4.21 -22.80
N PHE A 120 -6.52 4.44 -22.93
CA PHE A 120 -5.96 5.69 -23.47
C PHE A 120 -5.83 5.68 -25.00
N LEU A 121 -6.11 4.55 -25.65
CA LEU A 121 -5.97 4.40 -27.09
C LEU A 121 -7.02 5.25 -27.81
N ASP A 122 -6.56 6.21 -28.60
CA ASP A 122 -7.39 6.96 -29.55
C ASP A 122 -7.08 6.48 -30.98
N PRO A 123 -8.04 5.81 -31.66
CA PRO A 123 -7.88 5.35 -33.04
C PRO A 123 -7.54 6.46 -34.04
N GLN A 124 -7.87 7.72 -33.75
CA GLN A 124 -7.60 8.86 -34.61
C GLN A 124 -6.23 9.51 -34.35
N HIS A 125 -5.49 9.03 -33.36
CA HIS A 125 -4.19 9.58 -33.02
C HIS A 125 -3.17 9.34 -34.13
N ALA A 126 -2.39 10.37 -34.46
CA ALA A 126 -1.55 10.41 -35.67
C ALA A 126 -0.49 9.29 -35.78
N TYR A 127 -0.12 8.66 -34.66
CA TYR A 127 0.91 7.61 -34.62
C TYR A 127 0.71 6.55 -33.53
N ALA A 128 -0.34 6.65 -32.67
CA ALA A 128 -0.42 5.78 -31.50
C ALA A 128 -0.69 4.32 -31.86
N ASN A 129 -1.42 4.08 -32.96
CA ASN A 129 -1.65 2.74 -33.49
C ASN A 129 -0.40 2.20 -34.18
N ASP A 130 0.26 3.01 -35.01
CA ASP A 130 1.43 2.56 -35.78
C ASP A 130 2.64 2.21 -34.89
N LEU A 131 2.77 2.86 -33.73
CA LEU A 131 3.85 2.62 -32.78
C LEU A 131 3.47 1.65 -31.64
N ASP A 132 2.30 1.02 -31.71
CA ASP A 132 1.78 0.15 -30.64
C ASP A 132 1.94 0.82 -29.26
N THR A 133 1.50 2.08 -29.14
CA THR A 133 1.74 2.89 -27.93
C THR A 133 1.00 2.34 -26.72
N PHE A 134 -0.18 1.74 -26.91
CA PHE A 134 -1.03 1.18 -25.87
C PHE A 134 -1.49 -0.25 -26.22
N GLY A 135 -1.90 -1.02 -25.21
CA GLY A 135 -2.32 -2.42 -25.38
C GLY A 135 -1.23 -3.41 -24.98
N ASP A 136 -1.47 -4.69 -25.21
CA ASP A 136 -0.56 -5.75 -24.75
C ASP A 136 0.74 -5.74 -25.55
N GLY A 137 1.89 -5.78 -24.85
CA GLY A 137 3.21 -5.66 -25.44
C GLY A 137 3.61 -4.23 -25.86
N SER A 138 2.76 -3.23 -25.58
CA SER A 138 2.98 -1.85 -25.97
C SER A 138 4.14 -1.14 -25.27
N ILE A 139 4.56 -0.01 -25.84
CA ILE A 139 5.55 0.88 -25.21
C ILE A 139 5.04 1.39 -23.85
N PHE A 140 3.75 1.71 -23.73
CA PHE A 140 3.16 2.09 -22.45
C PHE A 140 3.31 0.96 -21.43
N GLN A 141 2.94 -0.28 -21.78
CA GLN A 141 3.04 -1.41 -20.86
C GLN A 141 4.49 -1.69 -20.44
N TYR A 142 5.43 -1.56 -21.37
CA TYR A 142 6.86 -1.70 -21.12
C TYR A 142 7.37 -0.69 -20.08
N LEU A 143 7.03 0.59 -20.25
CA LEU A 143 7.50 1.70 -19.42
C LEU A 143 6.75 1.85 -18.09
N ASN A 144 5.50 1.39 -18.03
CA ASN A 144 4.63 1.71 -16.91
C ASN A 144 5.13 1.08 -15.60
N ARG A 145 5.49 1.95 -14.65
CA ARG A 145 5.79 1.64 -13.23
C ARG A 145 5.04 2.55 -12.26
N THR A 146 3.99 3.19 -12.76
CA THR A 146 3.18 4.14 -11.99
C THR A 146 2.32 3.42 -10.96
N SER A 147 2.06 4.06 -9.82
CA SER A 147 1.29 3.48 -8.71
C SER A 147 -0.10 4.10 -8.55
N SER A 148 -0.49 5.06 -9.39
CA SER A 148 -1.79 5.73 -9.31
C SER A 148 -2.43 5.93 -10.70
N PRO A 149 -3.77 6.04 -10.78
CA PRO A 149 -4.47 6.39 -12.03
C PRO A 149 -3.96 7.70 -12.66
N GLN A 150 -3.75 8.73 -11.84
CA GLN A 150 -3.24 10.02 -12.31
C GLN A 150 -1.83 9.88 -12.90
N GLY A 151 -0.97 9.05 -12.29
CA GLY A 151 0.35 8.76 -12.82
C GLY A 151 0.29 8.07 -14.19
N ARG A 152 -0.63 7.12 -14.37
CA ARG A 152 -0.88 6.46 -15.66
C ARG A 152 -1.32 7.46 -16.73
N GLN A 153 -2.26 8.35 -16.40
CA GLN A 153 -2.71 9.40 -17.31
C GLN A 153 -1.56 10.34 -17.72
N VAL A 154 -0.71 10.74 -16.77
CA VAL A 154 0.46 11.58 -17.06
C VAL A 154 1.42 10.88 -18.02
N LEU A 155 1.71 9.60 -17.79
CA LEU A 155 2.56 8.81 -18.68
C LEU A 155 1.94 8.67 -20.08
N ALA A 156 0.64 8.38 -20.16
CA ALA A 156 -0.08 8.29 -21.43
C ALA A 156 0.01 9.60 -22.22
N ASN A 157 -0.23 10.74 -21.55
CA ASN A 157 -0.12 12.07 -22.15
C ASN A 157 1.30 12.37 -22.64
N TRP A 158 2.33 11.92 -21.93
CA TRP A 158 3.71 12.09 -22.39
C TRP A 158 4.04 11.27 -23.64
N LEU A 159 3.39 10.12 -23.82
CA LEU A 159 3.58 9.27 -25.02
C LEU A 159 2.76 9.75 -26.22
N THR A 160 1.61 10.41 -26.02
CA THR A 160 0.75 10.92 -27.10
C THR A 160 1.05 12.36 -27.49
N ALA A 161 1.50 13.18 -26.53
CA ALA A 161 1.85 14.58 -26.74
C ALA A 161 3.27 14.88 -26.19
N PRO A 162 4.34 14.39 -26.84
CA PRO A 162 5.70 14.64 -26.40
C PRO A 162 6.04 16.14 -26.42
N SER A 163 6.75 16.59 -25.39
CA SER A 163 7.22 17.98 -25.31
C SER A 163 8.19 18.28 -26.45
N LYS A 164 8.07 19.47 -27.04
CA LYS A 164 9.04 20.00 -28.02
C LYS A 164 10.03 20.99 -27.40
N ASP A 165 9.80 21.35 -26.14
CA ASP A 165 10.66 22.25 -25.37
C ASP A 165 11.88 21.50 -24.81
N ILE A 166 13.08 21.97 -25.16
CA ILE A 166 14.37 21.34 -24.84
C ILE A 166 14.60 21.36 -23.32
N ASP A 167 14.33 22.48 -22.65
CA ASP A 167 14.54 22.62 -21.21
C ASP A 167 13.68 21.62 -20.42
N THR A 168 12.45 21.35 -20.88
CA THR A 168 11.58 20.33 -20.29
C THR A 168 12.10 18.91 -20.52
N ILE A 169 12.63 18.61 -21.70
CA ILE A 169 13.20 17.29 -22.01
C ILE A 169 14.44 17.03 -21.15
N GLU A 170 15.38 17.97 -21.10
CA GLU A 170 16.62 17.84 -20.33
C GLU A 170 16.34 17.69 -18.83
N ARG A 171 15.38 18.46 -18.28
CA ARG A 171 14.97 18.30 -16.87
C ARG A 171 14.43 16.89 -16.58
N ARG A 172 13.63 16.33 -17.48
CA ARG A 172 13.11 14.95 -17.32
C ARG A 172 14.23 13.91 -17.42
N GLN A 173 15.13 14.06 -18.38
CA GLN A 173 16.28 13.15 -18.54
C GLN A 173 17.19 13.18 -17.31
N ASN A 174 17.48 14.37 -16.79
CA ASN A 174 18.26 14.55 -15.56
C ASN A 174 17.56 13.90 -14.35
N ALA A 175 16.25 14.08 -14.22
CA ALA A 175 15.47 13.44 -13.15
C ALA A 175 15.49 11.90 -13.27
N VAL A 176 15.36 11.35 -14.49
CA VAL A 176 15.47 9.91 -14.72
C VAL A 176 16.87 9.39 -14.38
N SER A 177 17.91 10.11 -14.80
CA SER A 177 19.31 9.78 -14.47
C SER A 177 19.53 9.74 -12.97
N GLU A 178 19.12 10.79 -12.25
CA GLU A 178 19.24 10.87 -10.78
C GLU A 178 18.49 9.73 -10.07
N LEU A 179 17.27 9.42 -10.51
CA LEU A 179 16.45 8.39 -9.89
C LEU A 179 16.92 6.97 -10.23
N SER A 180 17.57 6.77 -11.38
CA SER A 180 18.04 5.45 -11.82
C SER A 180 19.05 4.82 -10.84
N GLU A 181 19.78 5.66 -10.10
CA GLU A 181 20.76 5.24 -9.08
C GLU A 181 20.12 4.96 -7.71
N LYS A 182 18.84 5.32 -7.52
CA LYS A 182 18.14 5.30 -6.21
C LYS A 182 17.08 4.19 -6.16
N THR A 183 17.48 2.95 -6.43
CA THR A 183 16.55 1.80 -6.49
C THR A 183 15.73 1.60 -5.19
N ASP A 184 16.35 1.74 -4.02
CA ASP A 184 15.65 1.59 -2.73
C ASP A 184 14.52 2.62 -2.58
N PHE A 185 14.82 3.88 -2.91
CA PHE A 185 13.84 4.97 -2.87
C PHE A 185 12.68 4.71 -3.84
N LEU A 186 12.96 4.29 -5.07
CA LEU A 186 11.92 3.99 -6.06
C LEU A 186 11.02 2.83 -5.63
N GLN A 187 11.60 1.78 -5.06
CA GLN A 187 10.83 0.64 -4.55
C GLN A 187 9.97 1.04 -3.34
N ASP A 188 10.49 1.86 -2.44
CA ASP A 188 9.74 2.39 -1.30
C ASP A 188 8.60 3.32 -1.74
N PHE A 189 8.87 4.19 -2.72
CA PHE A 189 7.85 5.06 -3.32
C PHE A 189 6.71 4.24 -3.94
N ARG A 190 7.05 3.22 -4.75
CA ARG A 190 6.06 2.31 -5.33
C ARG A 190 5.32 1.49 -4.28
N THR A 191 6.00 1.09 -3.22
CA THR A 191 5.36 0.35 -2.12
C THR A 191 4.36 1.22 -1.37
N ALA A 192 4.68 2.49 -1.13
CA ALA A 192 3.73 3.43 -0.55
C ALA A 192 2.49 3.65 -1.43
N GLY A 193 2.66 3.59 -2.77
CA GLY A 193 1.58 3.73 -3.74
C GLY A 193 0.80 2.45 -4.07
N HIS A 194 1.26 1.25 -3.70
CA HIS A 194 0.63 -0.03 -4.07
C HIS A 194 -0.82 -0.17 -3.58
N GLY A 195 -1.23 0.58 -2.55
CA GLY A 195 -2.62 0.61 -2.08
C GLY A 195 -3.51 1.63 -2.80
N LEU A 196 -2.95 2.48 -3.66
CA LEU A 196 -3.67 3.54 -4.40
C LEU A 196 -4.18 3.05 -5.76
N GLU A 197 -4.04 1.76 -6.06
CA GLU A 197 -4.65 1.13 -7.23
C GLU A 197 -6.18 1.00 -7.12
N GLU A 198 -6.81 1.64 -6.12
CA GLU A 198 -8.26 1.85 -6.08
C GLU A 198 -8.72 2.28 -7.48
N SER A 199 -9.74 1.56 -7.96
CA SER A 199 -10.19 1.70 -9.33
C SER A 199 -10.65 3.14 -9.57
N GLU A 200 -10.51 3.67 -10.78
CA GLU A 200 -11.03 5.01 -11.12
C GLU A 200 -12.50 5.18 -10.68
N LYS A 201 -13.26 4.07 -10.66
CA LYS A 201 -14.63 4.01 -10.14
C LYS A 201 -14.76 4.23 -8.63
N GLU A 202 -13.78 3.80 -7.83
CA GLU A 202 -13.76 4.03 -6.39
C GLU A 202 -13.38 5.48 -6.07
N GLN A 203 -12.48 6.10 -6.84
CA GLN A 203 -12.21 7.54 -6.73
C GLN A 203 -13.42 8.38 -7.15
N GLU A 204 -14.04 8.09 -8.30
CA GLU A 204 -15.27 8.78 -8.73
C GLU A 204 -16.40 8.57 -7.72
N GLY A 205 -16.58 7.36 -7.19
CA GLY A 205 -17.58 7.08 -6.15
C GLY A 205 -17.29 7.79 -4.82
N LEU A 206 -16.02 7.96 -4.46
CA LEU A 206 -15.62 8.73 -3.28
C LEU A 206 -15.85 10.22 -3.47
N GLU A 207 -15.52 10.78 -4.64
CA GLU A 207 -15.82 12.17 -4.96
C GLU A 207 -17.32 12.43 -5.00
N GLU A 208 -18.10 11.53 -5.58
CA GLU A 208 -19.57 11.60 -5.58
C GLU A 208 -20.13 11.52 -4.15
N TRP A 209 -19.59 10.64 -3.30
CA TRP A 209 -19.96 10.55 -1.89
C TRP A 209 -19.58 11.81 -1.08
N LEU A 210 -18.38 12.37 -1.31
CA LEU A 210 -17.91 13.60 -0.67
C LEU A 210 -18.77 14.81 -1.07
N ASN A 211 -19.21 14.86 -2.32
CA ASN A 211 -20.06 15.92 -2.86
C ASN A 211 -21.56 15.70 -2.58
N GLN A 212 -21.94 14.53 -2.04
CA GLN A 212 -23.30 14.28 -1.63
C GLN A 212 -23.61 15.12 -0.37
N GLU A 213 -24.55 16.06 -0.47
CA GLU A 213 -24.98 16.84 0.68
C GLU A 213 -25.42 15.90 1.82
N SER A 214 -24.77 16.02 2.99
CA SER A 214 -25.07 15.19 4.16
C SER A 214 -26.49 15.45 4.67
N ARG A 215 -27.45 14.67 4.14
CA ARG A 215 -28.87 14.75 4.50
C ARG A 215 -29.11 14.55 6.01
N TYR A 216 -28.16 13.93 6.70
CA TYR A 216 -28.16 13.65 8.15
C TYR A 216 -27.64 14.80 9.03
N SER A 217 -26.80 15.72 8.53
CA SER A 217 -26.17 16.78 9.35
C SER A 217 -27.15 17.90 9.78
N ARG A 218 -28.28 18.03 9.07
CA ARG A 218 -29.28 19.08 9.28
C ARG A 218 -30.36 18.78 10.33
N SER A 219 -30.54 17.54 10.78
CA SER A 219 -31.63 17.19 11.71
C SER A 219 -31.16 17.13 13.16
N THR A 220 -31.77 17.96 14.01
CA THR A 220 -31.51 18.07 15.46
C THR A 220 -31.67 16.72 16.19
N PHE A 221 -32.52 15.82 15.67
CA PHE A 221 -32.75 14.48 16.23
C PHE A 221 -31.49 13.61 16.23
N TYR A 222 -30.73 13.58 15.12
CA TYR A 222 -29.52 12.76 15.03
C TYR A 222 -28.38 13.31 15.89
N ARG A 223 -28.29 14.63 16.09
CA ARG A 223 -27.32 15.23 17.02
C ARG A 223 -27.61 14.82 18.48
N ILE A 224 -28.88 14.82 18.87
CA ILE A 224 -29.30 14.36 20.20
C ILE A 224 -28.98 12.87 20.35
N LEU A 225 -29.28 12.05 19.34
CA LEU A 225 -28.98 10.61 19.35
C LEU A 225 -27.47 10.32 19.50
N LEU A 226 -26.61 11.10 18.82
CA LEU A 226 -25.16 10.94 18.84
C LEU A 226 -24.54 11.27 20.21
N ILE A 227 -25.17 12.17 20.97
CA ILE A 227 -24.76 12.51 22.35
C ILE A 227 -25.39 11.56 23.37
N ALA A 228 -26.66 11.18 23.18
CA ALA A 228 -27.39 10.33 24.11
C ALA A 228 -26.81 8.92 24.19
N MET A 229 -26.35 8.35 23.06
CA MET A 229 -25.76 7.01 23.01
C MET A 229 -24.54 6.83 23.93
N PRO A 230 -23.46 7.63 23.83
CA PRO A 230 -22.31 7.50 24.73
C PRO A 230 -22.67 7.77 26.20
N VAL A 231 -23.55 8.74 26.47
CA VAL A 231 -24.00 9.04 27.84
C VAL A 231 -24.77 7.87 28.46
N LEU A 232 -25.65 7.22 27.70
CA LEU A 232 -26.36 6.00 28.12
C LEU A 232 -25.40 4.84 28.38
N THR A 233 -24.39 4.66 27.53
CA THR A 233 -23.42 3.58 27.74
C THR A 233 -22.55 3.83 28.98
N ILE A 234 -22.14 5.07 29.23
CA ILE A 234 -21.35 5.45 30.41
C ILE A 234 -22.19 5.36 31.68
N SER A 235 -23.45 5.81 31.65
CA SER A 235 -24.34 5.73 32.81
C SER A 235 -24.67 4.29 33.18
N MET A 236 -24.87 3.41 32.18
CA MET A 236 -25.08 1.99 32.43
C MET A 236 -23.86 1.35 33.10
N ILE A 237 -22.64 1.70 32.67
CA ILE A 237 -21.39 1.21 33.29
C ILE A 237 -21.19 1.73 34.72
N ILE A 238 -21.67 2.93 35.06
CA ILE A 238 -21.56 3.50 36.41
C ILE A 238 -22.61 2.93 37.38
N ILE A 239 -23.76 2.52 36.85
CA ILE A 239 -24.89 2.00 37.63
C ILE A 239 -24.76 0.48 37.89
N THR A 240 -23.90 -0.23 37.15
CA THR A 240 -23.63 -1.67 37.32
C THR A 240 -22.37 -1.91 38.12
#